data_AF-A0A0P1LJ22-F1
#
_entry.id   AF-A0A0P1LJ22-F1
#
_cell.length_a   1.000
_cell.length_b   1.000
_cell.length_c   1.000
_cell.angle_alpha   90.00
_cell.angle_beta   90.00
_cell.angle_gamma   90.00
#
_symmetry.space_group_name_H-M   'P 1'
#
loop_
_entity.id
_entity.type
_entity.pdbx_description
1 polymer ?
#
loop_
_entity_poly.entity_id
_entity_poly.type
_entity_poly.pdbx_seq_one_letter_code
_entity_poly.pdbx_strand_id
1 'polypeptide(L)'
;MAKFSTIAVSLLRFASGVMLMYFHGLGKVKGAVGHFFGGNEWRFINTVKSIGFPVPELFALAAAASEFIGGILLAIGLFTRHSAFFIAFTMAVAIYRHLTTDLRFELAGLYFLIALVFIFKGGEGISVDSLIRKGKI
;
A
#
# COMPACT_ATOMS: atom_id res chain seq x y z
N MET A 1 -26.85 -11.37 9.64
CA MET A 1 -25.54 -10.79 10.04
C MET A 1 -24.44 -10.92 8.98
N ALA A 2 -24.29 -12.05 8.25
CA ALA A 2 -23.17 -12.26 7.32
C ALA A 2 -23.01 -11.23 6.16
N LYS A 3 -24.12 -10.66 5.65
CA LYS A 3 -24.08 -9.67 4.55
C LYS A 3 -23.47 -8.32 4.96
N PHE A 4 -23.75 -7.83 6.17
CA PHE A 4 -23.21 -6.54 6.63
C PHE A 4 -21.70 -6.60 6.87
N SER A 5 -21.20 -7.68 7.46
CA SER A 5 -19.76 -7.91 7.63
C SER A 5 -19.03 -7.94 6.27
N THR A 6 -19.64 -8.58 5.27
CA THR A 6 -19.10 -8.63 3.90
C THR A 6 -18.97 -7.24 3.28
N ILE A 7 -20.02 -6.41 3.38
CA ILE A 7 -20.02 -5.05 2.85
C ILE A 7 -18.98 -4.20 3.59
N ALA A 8 -18.94 -4.26 4.92
CA ALA A 8 -18.02 -3.48 5.74
C ALA A 8 -16.55 -3.78 5.41
N VAL A 9 -16.16 -5.06 5.34
CA VAL A 9 -14.79 -5.46 4.99
C VAL A 9 -14.44 -5.04 3.56
N SER A 10 -15.38 -5.16 2.62
CA SER A 10 -15.15 -4.75 1.22
C SER A 10 -15.00 -3.23 1.10
N LEU A 11 -15.80 -2.46 1.84
CA LEU A 11 -15.71 -1.00 1.89
C LEU A 11 -14.38 -0.55 2.50
N LEU A 12 -13.98 -1.13 3.63
CA LEU A 12 -12.69 -0.84 4.26
C LEU A 12 -11.54 -1.12 3.29
N ARG A 13 -11.59 -2.26 2.59
CA ARG A 13 -10.56 -2.63 1.62
C ARG A 13 -10.49 -1.63 0.45
N PHE A 14 -11.65 -1.33 -0.14
CA PHE A 14 -11.74 -0.43 -1.28
C PHE A 14 -11.27 0.97 -0.92
N ALA A 15 -11.82 1.54 0.17
CA ALA A 15 -11.49 2.89 0.60
C ALA A 15 -10.01 3.02 0.98
N SER A 16 -9.48 2.11 1.78
CA SER A 16 -8.06 2.15 2.18
C SER A 16 -7.11 1.97 0.99
N GLY A 17 -7.41 1.04 0.08
CA GLY A 17 -6.60 0.82 -1.12
C GLY A 17 -6.59 2.05 -2.05
N VAL A 18 -7.76 2.65 -2.30
CA VAL A 18 -7.87 3.86 -3.14
C VAL A 18 -7.16 5.05 -2.48
N MET A 19 -7.38 5.27 -1.18
CA MET A 19 -6.75 6.38 -0.47
C MET A 19 -5.22 6.22 -0.41
N LEU A 20 -4.72 5.02 -0.15
CA LEU A 20 -3.28 4.75 -0.16
C LEU A 20 -2.67 5.00 -1.54
N MET A 21 -3.30 4.44 -2.58
CA MET A 21 -2.87 4.64 -3.97
C MET A 21 -2.84 6.13 -4.33
N TYR A 22 -3.89 6.88 -4.02
CA TYR A 22 -4.03 8.26 -4.45
C TYR A 22 -3.14 9.22 -3.66
N PHE A 23 -3.17 9.15 -2.33
CA PHE A 23 -2.50 10.13 -1.46
C PHE A 23 -1.02 9.80 -1.20
N HIS A 24 -0.62 8.54 -1.30
CA HIS A 24 0.76 8.12 -1.01
C HIS A 24 1.48 7.51 -2.21
N GLY A 25 0.78 6.73 -3.04
CA GLY A 25 1.36 6.09 -4.23
C GLY A 25 1.54 7.00 -5.44
N LEU A 26 0.51 7.75 -5.84
CA LEU A 26 0.45 8.46 -7.12
C LEU A 26 1.57 9.50 -7.26
N GLY A 27 1.83 10.27 -6.20
CA GLY A 27 2.91 11.25 -6.19
C GLY A 27 4.29 10.60 -6.34
N LYS A 28 4.50 9.44 -5.72
CA LYS A 28 5.76 8.68 -5.82
C LYS A 28 5.97 8.12 -7.22
N VAL A 29 4.94 7.55 -7.83
CA VAL A 29 5.00 7.05 -9.21
C VAL A 29 5.23 8.18 -10.21
N LYS A 30 4.55 9.33 -10.06
CA LYS A 30 4.82 10.51 -10.90
C LYS A 30 6.27 10.99 -10.77
N GLY A 31 6.80 11.01 -9.55
CA GLY A 31 8.21 11.32 -9.29
C GLY A 31 9.15 10.32 -9.96
N ALA A 32 8.86 9.02 -9.86
CA ALA A 32 9.64 7.96 -10.51
C ALA A 32 9.66 8.13 -12.04
N VAL A 33 8.49 8.33 -12.66
CA VAL A 33 8.38 8.53 -14.12
C VAL A 33 9.16 9.78 -14.54
N GLY A 34 9.02 10.89 -13.81
CA GLY A 34 9.77 12.11 -14.08
C GLY A 34 11.29 11.92 -13.97
N HIS A 35 11.75 11.04 -13.08
CA HIS A 35 13.16 10.74 -12.88
C HIS A 35 13.74 9.86 -13.99
N PHE A 36 13.16 8.68 -14.20
CA PHE A 36 13.68 7.69 -15.14
C PHE A 36 13.54 8.11 -16.61
N PHE A 37 12.51 8.90 -16.94
CA PHE A 37 12.21 9.25 -18.34
C PHE A 37 12.32 10.75 -18.64
N GLY A 38 12.45 11.60 -17.61
CA GLY A 38 12.48 13.06 -17.77
C GLY A 38 13.70 13.74 -17.16
N GLY A 39 14.61 12.99 -16.53
CA GLY A 39 15.80 13.56 -15.87
C GLY A 39 15.49 14.44 -14.65
N ASN A 40 14.26 14.41 -14.14
CA ASN A 40 13.84 15.22 -12.99
C ASN A 40 14.38 14.64 -11.68
N GLU A 41 14.52 15.49 -10.66
CA GLU A 41 14.84 15.02 -9.32
C GLU A 41 13.64 14.26 -8.71
N TRP A 42 13.88 13.05 -8.20
CA TRP A 42 12.90 12.34 -7.37
C TRP A 42 13.21 12.50 -5.88
N ARG A 43 12.68 13.57 -5.28
CA ARG A 43 12.93 13.91 -3.86
C ARG A 43 12.66 12.78 -2.86
N PHE A 44 11.79 11.83 -3.20
CA PHE A 44 11.52 10.68 -2.33
C PHE A 44 12.76 9.79 -2.15
N ILE A 45 13.66 9.72 -3.13
CA ILE A 45 14.95 9.03 -2.99
C ILE A 45 15.75 9.62 -1.82
N ASN A 46 15.75 10.95 -1.64
CA ASN A 46 16.44 11.59 -0.52
C ASN A 46 15.85 11.17 0.83
N THR A 47 14.52 11.03 0.91
CA THR A 47 13.84 10.47 2.10
C THR A 47 14.27 9.03 2.37
N VAL A 48 14.34 8.19 1.33
CA VAL A 48 14.76 6.79 1.50
C VAL A 48 16.23 6.71 1.90
N LYS A 49 17.08 7.59 1.35
CA LYS A 49 18.49 7.72 1.71
C LYS A 49 18.67 8.18 3.16
N SER A 50 17.85 9.12 3.66
CA SER A 50 17.94 9.60 5.04
C SER A 50 17.55 8.53 6.07
N ILE A 51 16.78 7.51 5.66
CA ILE A 51 16.46 6.35 6.52
C ILE A 51 17.66 5.38 6.60
N GLY A 52 18.62 5.44 5.68
CA GLY A 52 19.81 4.58 5.68
C GLY A 52 19.75 3.37 4.75
N PHE A 53 18.84 3.33 3.77
CA PHE A 53 18.78 2.21 2.83
C PHE A 53 20.00 2.17 1.90
N PRO A 54 20.59 0.98 1.62
CA PRO A 54 21.82 0.85 0.84
C PRO A 54 21.64 1.17 -0.65
N VAL A 55 20.44 0.97 -1.20
CA VAL A 55 20.09 1.26 -2.61
C VAL A 55 18.81 2.12 -2.66
N PRO A 56 18.88 3.42 -2.31
CA PRO A 56 17.69 4.24 -2.07
C PRO A 56 16.70 4.30 -3.23
N GLU A 57 17.19 4.29 -4.46
CA GLU A 57 16.37 4.33 -5.66
C GLU A 57 15.52 3.06 -5.84
N LEU A 58 16.10 1.88 -5.59
CA LEU A 58 15.39 0.61 -5.62
C LEU A 58 14.31 0.55 -4.55
N PHE A 59 14.63 0.96 -3.32
CA PHE A 59 13.66 0.98 -2.22
C PHE A 59 12.58 2.06 -2.40
N ALA A 60 12.91 3.20 -3.02
CA ALA A 60 11.94 4.20 -3.41
C ALA A 60 10.95 3.65 -4.45
N LEU A 61 11.45 2.92 -5.45
CA LEU A 61 10.62 2.25 -6.46
C LEU A 61 9.74 1.16 -5.85
N ALA A 62 10.30 0.32 -4.98
CA ALA A 62 9.54 -0.71 -4.27
C ALA A 62 8.41 -0.09 -3.42
N ALA A 63 8.69 0.99 -2.69
CA ALA A 63 7.68 1.68 -1.90
C ALA A 63 6.61 2.34 -2.78
N ALA A 64 7.00 2.98 -3.89
CA ALA A 64 6.07 3.56 -4.85
C ALA A 64 5.14 2.51 -5.47
N ALA A 65 5.71 1.37 -5.89
CA ALA A 65 4.95 0.25 -6.45
C ALA A 65 4.00 -0.36 -5.41
N SER A 66 4.47 -0.59 -4.19
CA SER A 66 3.64 -1.15 -3.12
C SER A 66 2.46 -0.25 -2.75
N GLU A 67 2.68 1.08 -2.66
CA GLU A 67 1.59 1.99 -2.29
C GLU A 67 0.63 2.25 -3.45
N PHE A 68 1.14 2.35 -4.68
CA PHE A 68 0.31 2.60 -5.86
C PHE A 68 -0.34 1.33 -6.39
N ILE A 69 0.46 0.39 -6.90
CA ILE A 69 -0.02 -0.87 -7.49
C ILE A 69 -0.64 -1.74 -6.39
N GLY A 70 0.02 -1.85 -5.24
CA GLY A 70 -0.55 -2.57 -4.10
C GLY A 70 -1.87 -1.93 -3.65
N GLY A 71 -1.95 -0.59 -3.55
CA GLY A 71 -3.21 0.10 -3.25
C GLY A 71 -4.34 -0.25 -4.21
N ILE A 72 -4.08 -0.28 -5.53
CA ILE A 72 -5.06 -0.69 -6.56
C ILE A 72 -5.47 -2.15 -6.35
N LEU A 73 -4.50 -3.06 -6.23
CA LEU A 73 -4.74 -4.48 -6.05
C LEU A 73 -5.54 -4.76 -4.77
N LEU A 74 -5.23 -4.05 -3.69
CA LEU A 74 -5.97 -4.12 -2.44
C LEU A 74 -7.41 -3.64 -2.67
N ALA A 75 -7.59 -2.46 -3.27
CA ALA A 75 -8.91 -1.86 -3.46
C ALA A 75 -9.88 -2.78 -4.19
N ILE A 76 -9.45 -3.38 -5.31
CA ILE A 76 -10.27 -4.33 -6.09
C ILE A 76 -10.33 -5.72 -5.42
N GLY A 77 -9.45 -5.99 -4.46
CA GLY A 77 -9.33 -7.27 -3.78
C GLY A 77 -8.78 -8.37 -4.68
N LEU A 78 -7.72 -8.08 -5.42
CA LEU A 78 -6.95 -9.03 -6.23
C LEU A 78 -5.59 -9.28 -5.56
N PHE A 79 -5.21 -10.54 -5.37
CA PHE A 79 -4.02 -10.93 -4.62
C PHE A 79 -3.96 -10.25 -3.24
N THR A 80 -5.11 -10.14 -2.57
CA THR A 80 -5.32 -9.29 -1.39
C THR A 80 -4.26 -9.51 -0.30
N ARG A 81 -3.92 -10.77 -0.02
CA ARG A 81 -2.91 -11.12 1.00
C ARG A 81 -1.51 -10.62 0.63
N HIS A 82 -1.11 -10.77 -0.63
CA HIS A 82 0.20 -10.36 -1.11
C HIS A 82 0.31 -8.84 -1.20
N SER A 83 -0.71 -8.18 -1.73
CA SER A 83 -0.77 -6.71 -1.74
C SER A 83 -0.68 -6.14 -0.32
N ALA A 84 -1.50 -6.66 0.60
CA ALA A 84 -1.50 -6.23 1.99
C ALA A 84 -0.14 -6.48 2.69
N PHE A 85 0.57 -7.56 2.36
CA PHE A 85 1.90 -7.82 2.88
C PHE A 85 2.91 -6.73 2.49
N PHE A 86 2.99 -6.37 1.21
CA PHE A 86 3.90 -5.31 0.77
C PHE A 86 3.52 -3.95 1.35
N ILE A 87 2.23 -3.63 1.42
CA ILE A 87 1.74 -2.41 2.08
C ILE A 87 2.12 -2.39 3.55
N ALA A 88 1.95 -3.49 4.28
CA ALA A 88 2.34 -3.57 5.68
C ALA A 88 3.84 -3.32 5.85
N PHE A 89 4.68 -3.87 4.95
CA PHE A 89 6.11 -3.62 4.98
C PHE A 89 6.45 -2.14 4.76
N THR A 90 5.85 -1.48 3.76
CA THR A 90 6.12 -0.04 3.53
C THR A 90 5.61 0.84 4.67
N MET A 91 4.46 0.51 5.26
CA MET A 91 3.93 1.23 6.40
C MET A 91 4.79 1.01 7.65
N ALA A 92 5.37 -0.17 7.87
CA ALA A 92 6.32 -0.39 8.96
C ALA A 92 7.57 0.49 8.83
N VAL A 93 8.12 0.63 7.61
CA VAL A 93 9.24 1.55 7.33
C VAL A 93 8.82 3.01 7.54
N ALA A 94 7.61 3.38 7.12
CA ALA A 94 7.08 4.72 7.34
C ALA A 94 6.89 5.04 8.83
N ILE A 95 6.39 4.09 9.62
CA ILE A 95 6.28 4.20 11.08
C ILE A 95 7.67 4.42 11.68
N TYR A 96 8.66 3.59 11.33
CA TYR A 96 10.03 3.75 11.81
C TYR A 96 10.58 5.15 11.52
N ARG A 97 10.44 5.62 10.27
CA ARG A 97 10.84 6.99 9.89
C ARG A 97 10.19 8.02 10.81
N HIS A 98 8.86 8.00 10.93
CA HIS A 98 8.12 8.99 11.74
C HIS A 98 8.49 8.94 13.22
N LEU A 99 8.70 7.74 13.79
CA LEU A 99 9.19 7.58 15.16
C LEU A 99 10.56 8.25 15.39
N THR A 100 11.41 8.27 14.36
CA THR A 100 12.75 8.89 14.43
C THR A 100 12.80 10.36 13.99
N THR A 101 11.71 10.94 13.47
CA THR A 101 11.71 12.30 12.92
C THR A 101 10.75 13.27 13.59
N ASP A 102 9.45 12.94 13.65
CA ASP A 102 8.40 13.92 13.98
C ASP A 102 7.25 13.33 14.84
N LEU A 103 7.32 12.03 15.16
CA LEU A 103 6.30 11.26 15.89
C LEU A 103 4.91 11.20 15.22
N ARG A 104 4.78 11.61 13.96
CA ARG A 104 3.49 11.63 13.23
C ARG A 104 3.18 10.30 12.53
N PHE A 105 3.36 9.20 13.26
CA PHE A 105 3.27 7.85 12.71
C PHE A 105 1.83 7.32 12.62
N GLU A 106 0.82 8.04 13.12
CA GLU A 106 -0.54 7.53 13.34
C GLU A 106 -1.20 7.08 12.04
N LEU A 107 -1.07 7.87 10.96
CA LEU A 107 -1.64 7.52 9.66
C LEU A 107 -0.98 6.27 9.06
N ALA A 108 0.36 6.17 9.15
CA ALA A 108 1.08 4.98 8.73
C ALA A 108 0.69 3.76 9.58
N GLY A 109 0.51 3.96 10.89
CA GLY A 109 -0.01 2.96 11.82
C GLY A 109 -1.40 2.47 11.45
N LEU A 110 -2.31 3.36 11.07
CA LEU A 110 -3.65 2.98 10.63
C LEU A 110 -3.62 2.12 9.36
N TYR A 111 -2.85 2.53 8.34
CA TYR A 111 -2.70 1.71 7.13
C TYR A 111 -2.00 0.38 7.42
N PHE A 112 -1.03 0.35 8.34
CA PHE A 112 -0.38 -0.88 8.79
C PHE A 112 -1.39 -1.85 9.40
N LEU A 113 -2.22 -1.40 10.34
CA LEU A 113 -3.25 -2.23 10.98
C LEU A 113 -4.28 -2.73 9.97
N ILE A 114 -4.73 -1.87 9.05
CA ILE A 114 -5.63 -2.27 7.96
C ILE A 114 -4.97 -3.34 7.07
N ALA A 115 -3.70 -3.16 6.73
CA ALA A 115 -2.95 -4.14 5.96
C ALA A 115 -2.86 -5.49 6.71
N LEU A 116 -2.57 -5.49 8.01
CA LEU A 116 -2.59 -6.71 8.83
C LEU A 116 -3.95 -7.41 8.78
N VAL A 117 -5.06 -6.67 8.90
CA VAL A 117 -6.41 -7.24 8.75
C VAL A 117 -6.53 -7.99 7.42
N PHE A 118 -6.07 -7.41 6.31
CA PHE A 118 -6.18 -8.05 4.99
C PHE A 118 -5.14 -9.14 4.71
N ILE A 119 -4.00 -9.15 5.40
CA ILE A 119 -3.08 -10.31 5.40
C ILE A 119 -3.80 -11.54 5.95
N PHE A 120 -4.53 -11.40 7.06
CA PHE A 120 -5.21 -12.52 7.70
C PHE A 120 -6.55 -12.86 7.05
N LYS A 121 -7.38 -11.85 6.77
CA LYS A 121 -8.72 -12.01 6.20
C LYS A 121 -8.68 -12.39 4.72
N GLY A 122 -7.69 -11.89 3.98
CA GLY A 122 -7.55 -12.09 2.55
C GLY A 122 -8.68 -11.46 1.73
N GLY A 123 -8.82 -11.92 0.49
CA GLY A 123 -9.77 -11.38 -0.48
C GLY A 123 -11.18 -11.96 -0.36
N GLU A 124 -11.79 -11.90 0.82
CA GLU A 124 -13.19 -12.26 0.98
C GLU A 124 -14.15 -11.12 0.58
N GLY A 125 -15.45 -11.40 0.64
CA GLY A 125 -16.50 -10.44 0.33
C GLY A 125 -16.63 -10.10 -1.15
N ILE A 126 -16.89 -8.83 -1.45
CA ILE A 126 -17.01 -8.29 -2.81
C ILE A 126 -15.59 -7.96 -3.29
N SER A 127 -14.89 -8.95 -3.85
CA SER A 127 -13.50 -8.87 -4.28
C SER A 127 -13.27 -9.69 -5.54
N VAL A 128 -12.25 -9.34 -6.31
CA VAL A 128 -11.82 -10.15 -7.46
C VAL A 128 -11.38 -11.55 -7.01
N ASP A 129 -10.63 -11.67 -5.90
CA ASP A 129 -10.21 -12.96 -5.33
C ASP A 129 -11.41 -13.89 -5.01
N SER A 130 -12.50 -13.33 -4.48
CA SER A 130 -13.73 -14.06 -4.14
C SER A 130 -14.48 -14.48 -5.40
N LEU A 131 -14.51 -13.62 -6.43
CA LEU A 131 -15.07 -13.96 -7.74
C LEU A 131 -14.29 -15.10 -8.41
N ILE A 132 -12.95 -15.03 -8.42
CA ILE A 132 -12.09 -16.08 -8.97
C ILE A 132 -12.32 -17.40 -8.23
N ARG A 133 -12.42 -17.38 -6.88
CA ARG A 133 -12.68 -18.58 -6.08
C ARG A 133 -14.05 -19.20 -6.35
N LYS A 134 -15.07 -18.40 -6.69
CA LYS A 134 -16.41 -18.88 -7.02
C LYS A 134 -16.53 -19.39 -8.46
N GLY A 135 -15.75 -18.81 -9.38
CA GLY A 135 -15.71 -19.20 -10.79
C GLY A 135 -14.85 -20.42 -11.08
N LYS A 136 -13.97 -20.79 -10.15
CA LYS A 136 -13.32 -22.11 -10.13
C LYS A 136 -14.27 -23.10 -9.46
N ILE A 137 -14.92 -23.93 -10.29
CA ILE A 137 -15.54 -25.21 -9.89
C ILE A 137 -14.44 -26.09 -9.29
#